data_AF-A0A534BX55-F1
#
_entry.id   AF-A0A534BX55-F1
#
_cell.length_a   1.000
_cell.length_b   1.000
_cell.length_c   1.000
_cell.angle_alpha   90.00
_cell.angle_beta   90.00
_cell.angle_gamma   90.00
#
_symmetry.space_group_name_H-M   'P 1'
#
loop_
_entity.id
_entity.type
_entity.pdbx_description
1 polymer ?
#
loop_
_entity_poly.entity_id
_entity_poly.type
_entity_poly.pdbx_seq_one_letter_code
_entity_poly.pdbx_strand_id
1 'polypeptide(L)'
;MRKLLIVFAALTGCALSAAAPAATKVISLELGIEATTDTTTLPASNTGTVVLNCPSCTARSYRVTSQTTYFIAAQSVTLAQLHTFVSASGRRYLTIFVKPDESAVTRIVVAAN
;
A
#
# COMPACT_ATOMS: atom_id res chain seq x y z
N MET A 1 -74.63 -27.92 -14.95
CA MET A 1 -73.73 -29.05 -15.28
C MET A 1 -72.36 -28.49 -15.63
N ARG A 2 -71.31 -29.00 -14.97
CA ARG A 2 -69.87 -29.07 -15.34
C ARG A 2 -69.27 -27.98 -16.24
N LYS A 3 -68.25 -27.29 -15.70
CA LYS A 3 -66.94 -26.93 -16.33
C LYS A 3 -66.16 -26.11 -15.27
N LEU A 4 -65.42 -26.72 -14.33
CA LEU A 4 -64.15 -27.45 -14.45
C LEU A 4 -62.97 -26.52 -14.81
N LEU A 5 -61.97 -26.50 -13.92
CA LEU A 5 -60.60 -25.98 -14.06
C LEU A 5 -60.54 -24.44 -14.10
N ILE A 6 -59.85 -23.76 -13.17
CA ILE A 6 -58.39 -23.68 -13.13
C ILE A 6 -57.97 -23.51 -11.66
N VAL A 7 -57.46 -24.58 -11.04
CA VAL A 7 -56.70 -24.52 -9.79
C VAL A 7 -55.36 -25.17 -10.11
N PHE A 8 -54.43 -24.43 -10.73
CA PHE A 8 -53.02 -24.82 -10.87
C PHE A 8 -52.24 -23.66 -11.50
N ALA A 9 -52.04 -22.54 -10.79
CA ALA A 9 -51.18 -21.46 -11.28
C ALA A 9 -50.63 -20.53 -10.18
N ALA A 10 -50.36 -21.03 -8.97
CA ALA A 10 -49.88 -20.15 -7.89
C ALA A 10 -48.71 -20.72 -7.06
N LEU A 11 -47.99 -21.73 -7.55
CA LEU A 11 -46.83 -22.29 -6.85
C LEU A 11 -45.64 -22.50 -7.79
N THR A 12 -45.15 -21.43 -8.41
CA THR A 12 -43.86 -21.44 -9.13
C THR A 12 -43.30 -20.03 -9.13
N GLY A 13 -42.73 -19.61 -8.01
CA GLY A 13 -42.20 -18.26 -7.89
C GLY A 13 -41.32 -17.99 -6.67
N CYS A 14 -40.82 -19.01 -5.97
CA CYS A 14 -39.68 -18.85 -5.08
C CYS A 14 -38.43 -19.30 -5.84
N ALA A 15 -38.08 -18.58 -6.90
CA ALA A 15 -36.70 -18.60 -7.36
C ALA A 15 -35.88 -18.04 -6.21
N LEU A 16 -35.10 -18.91 -5.55
CA LEU A 16 -33.98 -18.48 -4.73
C LEU A 16 -33.16 -17.53 -5.59
N SER A 17 -33.32 -16.23 -5.40
CA SER A 17 -32.29 -15.27 -5.76
C SER A 17 -31.16 -15.54 -4.78
N ALA A 18 -30.31 -16.51 -5.13
CA ALA A 18 -28.99 -16.59 -4.54
C ALA A 18 -28.34 -15.24 -4.84
N ALA A 19 -28.35 -14.35 -3.85
CA ALA A 19 -27.62 -13.10 -3.94
C ALA A 19 -26.18 -13.48 -4.28
N ALA A 20 -25.73 -13.13 -5.48
CA ALA A 20 -24.33 -13.32 -5.83
C ALA A 20 -23.51 -12.68 -4.71
N PRO A 21 -22.47 -13.36 -4.17
CA PRO A 21 -21.65 -12.77 -3.15
C PRO A 21 -21.14 -11.43 -3.68
N ALA A 22 -21.33 -10.36 -2.90
CA ALA A 22 -20.85 -9.04 -3.27
C ALA A 22 -19.37 -9.18 -3.61
N ALA A 23 -19.01 -8.83 -4.85
CA ALA A 23 -17.63 -8.91 -5.32
C ALA A 23 -16.76 -8.09 -4.36
N THR A 24 -15.97 -8.77 -3.54
CA THR A 24 -15.08 -8.11 -2.59
C THR A 24 -13.98 -7.46 -3.41
N LYS A 25 -14.00 -6.13 -3.46
CA LYS A 25 -12.99 -5.36 -4.18
C LYS A 25 -11.71 -5.36 -3.34
N VAL A 26 -10.71 -6.11 -3.80
CA VAL A 26 -9.35 -5.99 -3.28
C VAL A 26 -8.76 -4.69 -3.83
N ILE A 27 -8.27 -3.83 -2.93
CA ILE A 27 -7.58 -2.60 -3.30
C ILE A 27 -6.17 -2.60 -2.72
N SER A 28 -5.20 -2.14 -3.50
CA SER A 28 -3.86 -1.85 -3.00
C SER A 28 -3.93 -0.63 -2.11
N LEU A 29 -3.42 -0.71 -0.89
CA LEU A 29 -3.30 0.44 0.01
C LEU A 29 -1.94 1.14 -0.14
N GLU A 30 -0.93 0.40 -0.57
CA GLU A 30 0.44 0.87 -0.73
C GLU A 30 1.11 0.16 -1.92
N LEU A 31 2.10 0.82 -2.50
CA LEU A 31 3.07 0.25 -3.43
C LEU A 31 4.45 0.24 -2.75
N GLY A 32 5.07 -0.93 -2.65
CA GLY A 32 6.41 -1.09 -2.08
C GLY A 32 7.48 -0.94 -3.15
N ILE A 33 8.43 -0.03 -2.93
CA ILE A 33 9.59 0.17 -3.81
C ILE A 33 10.83 -0.30 -3.06
N GLU A 34 11.49 -1.33 -3.58
CA GLU A 34 12.73 -1.85 -3.05
C GLU A 34 13.92 -1.02 -3.56
N ALA A 35 14.78 -0.60 -2.64
CA ALA A 35 15.96 0.21 -2.95
C ALA A 35 17.07 -0.01 -1.92
N THR A 36 18.15 0.75 -2.07
CA THR A 36 19.27 0.79 -1.14
C THR A 36 19.61 2.22 -0.76
N THR A 37 20.32 2.40 0.36
CA THR A 37 20.83 3.72 0.79
C THR A 37 21.73 4.39 -0.24
N ASP A 38 22.35 3.64 -1.14
CA ASP A 38 23.24 4.17 -2.19
C ASP A 38 22.45 4.78 -3.35
N THR A 39 21.21 4.30 -3.55
CA THR A 39 20.29 4.72 -4.62
C THR A 39 19.15 5.57 -4.07
N THR A 40 19.19 5.97 -2.80
CA THR A 40 18.09 6.66 -2.14
C THR A 40 18.59 7.79 -1.27
N THR A 41 18.14 9.00 -1.56
CA THR A 41 18.26 10.12 -0.64
C THR A 41 17.04 10.14 0.28
N LEU A 42 17.27 9.90 1.57
CA LEU A 42 16.23 9.95 2.61
C LEU A 42 15.83 11.40 2.92
N PRO A 43 14.60 11.65 3.41
CA PRO A 43 14.12 12.98 3.68
C PRO A 43 14.90 13.60 4.85
N ALA A 44 15.29 14.86 4.73
CA ALA A 44 15.98 15.58 5.81
C ALA A 44 15.06 15.93 7.00
N SER A 45 13.75 15.93 6.80
CA SER A 45 12.75 16.26 7.82
C SER A 45 11.46 15.45 7.63
N ASN A 46 10.54 15.53 8.59
CA ASN A 46 9.23 14.88 8.50
C ASN A 46 8.29 15.49 7.43
N THR A 47 8.74 16.51 6.70
CA THR A 47 8.00 17.09 5.57
C THR A 47 9.01 17.43 4.49
N GLY A 48 9.07 16.62 3.44
CA GLY A 48 10.13 16.73 2.44
C GLY A 48 9.95 15.73 1.31
N THR A 49 11.05 15.11 0.89
CA THR A 49 11.05 14.23 -0.28
C THR A 49 12.02 13.08 -0.07
N VAL A 50 11.60 11.87 -0.44
CA VAL A 50 12.50 10.75 -0.72
C VAL A 50 12.84 10.81 -2.20
N VAL A 51 14.13 10.76 -2.54
CA VAL A 51 14.57 10.72 -3.94
C VAL A 51 15.20 9.35 -4.22
N LEU A 52 14.66 8.66 -5.21
CA LEU A 52 15.23 7.45 -5.78
C LEU A 52 16.10 7.83 -6.98
N ASN A 53 17.39 7.59 -6.84
CA ASN A 53 18.39 7.83 -7.86
C ASN A 53 18.65 6.55 -8.65
N CYS A 54 18.84 6.71 -9.95
CA CYS A 54 19.06 5.63 -10.89
C CYS A 54 20.12 6.07 -11.91
N PRO A 55 21.21 5.32 -12.11
CA PRO A 55 22.27 5.74 -13.03
C PRO A 55 21.81 5.84 -14.49
N SER A 56 20.85 5.02 -14.89
CA SER A 56 20.39 4.88 -16.29
C SER A 56 18.95 5.30 -16.50
N CYS A 57 18.28 5.87 -15.50
CA CYS A 57 16.88 6.25 -15.60
C CYS A 57 16.57 7.53 -14.82
N THR A 58 15.44 8.16 -15.13
CA THR A 58 15.02 9.40 -14.48
C THR A 58 14.82 9.18 -12.99
N ALA A 59 15.44 10.04 -12.17
CA ALA A 59 15.24 10.02 -10.73
C ALA A 59 13.75 10.24 -10.40
N ARG A 60 13.26 9.53 -9.38
CA ARG A 60 11.87 9.64 -8.91
C ARG A 60 11.84 10.23 -7.52
N SER A 61 10.89 11.12 -7.29
CA SER A 61 10.76 11.87 -6.05
C SER A 61 9.39 11.65 -5.45
N TYR A 62 9.32 11.28 -4.18
CA TYR A 62 8.08 11.04 -3.47
C TYR A 62 7.96 11.97 -2.27
N ARG A 63 6.81 12.61 -2.13
CA ARG A 63 6.54 13.54 -1.04
C ARG A 63 6.44 12.80 0.29
N VAL A 64 7.14 13.30 1.29
CA VAL A 64 7.04 12.88 2.70
C VAL A 64 6.17 13.89 3.43
N THR A 65 5.28 13.40 4.28
CA THR A 65 4.40 14.23 5.11
C THR A 65 4.59 13.88 6.58
N SER A 66 4.02 14.68 7.47
CA SER A 66 4.06 14.41 8.91
C SER A 66 3.37 13.09 9.32
N GLN A 67 2.63 12.46 8.40
CA GLN A 67 1.99 11.16 8.58
C GLN A 67 2.89 9.99 8.17
N THR A 68 4.02 10.25 7.51
CA THR A 68 4.96 9.20 7.12
C THR A 68 5.59 8.58 8.36
N THR A 69 5.58 7.25 8.42
CA THR A 69 6.15 6.48 9.54
C THR A 69 7.47 5.82 9.15
N TYR A 70 8.33 5.59 10.13
CA TYR A 70 9.70 5.12 9.90
C TYR A 70 9.95 3.86 10.72
N PHE A 71 10.59 2.87 10.10
CA PHE A 71 10.86 1.59 10.74
C PHE A 71 12.28 1.12 10.48
N ILE A 72 12.84 0.45 11.50
CA ILE A 72 14.00 -0.42 11.37
C ILE A 72 13.49 -1.85 11.63
N ALA A 73 13.52 -2.70 10.61
CA ALA A 73 12.81 -3.96 10.58
C ALA A 73 11.33 -3.79 11.01
N ALA A 74 10.95 -4.35 12.16
CA ALA A 74 9.60 -4.24 12.70
C ALA A 74 9.41 -3.09 13.73
N GLN A 75 10.49 -2.41 14.12
CA GLN A 75 10.45 -1.40 15.17
C GLN A 75 10.18 -0.01 14.59
N SER A 76 9.13 0.65 15.08
CA SER A 76 8.86 2.07 14.78
C SER A 76 9.91 2.96 15.43
N VAL A 77 10.43 3.92 14.65
CA VAL A 77 11.47 4.86 15.08
C VAL A 77 11.15 6.27 14.61
N THR A 78 11.85 7.25 15.16
CA THR A 78 11.87 8.61 14.63
C THR A 78 12.74 8.68 13.37
N LEU A 79 12.50 9.70 12.53
CA LEU A 79 13.38 9.98 11.38
C LEU A 79 14.85 10.19 11.81
N ALA A 80 15.08 10.85 12.95
CA ALA A 80 16.43 11.06 13.46
C ALA A 80 17.11 9.72 13.81
N GLN A 81 16.40 8.80 14.48
CA GLN A 81 16.91 7.46 14.78
C GLN A 81 17.17 6.64 13.51
N LEU A 82 16.30 6.75 12.50
CA LEU A 82 16.49 6.10 11.20
C LEU A 82 17.76 6.63 10.51
N HIS A 83 17.98 7.95 10.50
CA HIS A 83 19.21 8.59 9.98
C HIS A 83 20.47 8.12 10.71
N THR A 84 20.44 8.09 12.05
CA THR A 84 21.56 7.55 12.84
C THR A 84 21.86 6.10 12.48
N PHE A 85 20.83 5.27 12.30
CA PHE A 85 21.00 3.87 11.97
C PHE A 85 21.58 3.62 10.58
N VAL A 86 21.11 4.36 9.57
CA VAL A 86 21.63 4.23 8.19
C VAL A 86 23.03 4.82 8.04
N SER A 87 23.39 5.83 8.82
CA SER A 87 24.74 6.44 8.79
C SER A 87 25.80 5.62 9.54
N ALA A 88 25.39 4.77 10.49
CA ALA A 88 26.30 3.97 11.29
C ALA A 88 26.94 2.78 10.55
N SER A 89 26.47 2.43 9.35
CA SER A 89 26.97 1.28 8.59
C SER A 89 26.97 1.54 7.09
N GLY A 90 27.59 0.64 6.31
CA GLY A 90 27.52 0.67 4.85
C GLY A 90 26.12 0.39 4.30
N ARG A 91 26.05 0.14 2.99
CA ARG A 91 24.83 -0.07 2.22
C ARG A 91 23.76 -0.88 2.97
N ARG A 92 22.56 -0.30 3.11
CA ARG A 92 21.37 -0.99 3.67
C ARG A 92 20.27 -1.12 2.63
N TYR A 93 19.51 -2.21 2.74
CA TYR A 93 18.27 -2.40 1.98
C TYR A 93 17.13 -1.64 2.65
N LEU A 94 16.27 -1.04 1.82
CA LEU A 94 15.11 -0.30 2.26
C LEU A 94 13.92 -0.55 1.35
N THR A 95 12.73 -0.45 1.93
CA THR A 95 11.47 -0.46 1.21
C THR A 95 10.73 0.83 1.50
N ILE A 96 10.42 1.58 0.44
CA ILE A 96 9.62 2.81 0.52
C ILE A 96 8.21 2.46 0.08
N PHE A 97 7.26 2.63 0.98
CA PHE A 97 5.85 2.43 0.69
C PHE A 97 5.22 3.77 0.34
N VAL A 98 4.55 3.82 -0.80
CA VAL A 98 3.85 5.00 -1.30
C VAL A 98 2.39 4.68 -1.52
N LYS A 99 1.53 5.71 -1.50
CA LYS A 99 0.14 5.57 -1.91
C LYS A 99 0.05 5.04 -3.36
N PRO A 100 -1.04 4.35 -3.75
CA PRO A 100 -1.20 3.84 -5.11
C PRO A 100 -1.20 4.91 -6.20
N ASP A 101 -1.62 6.14 -5.85
CA ASP A 101 -1.55 7.32 -6.72
C ASP A 101 -0.19 8.04 -6.66
N GLU A 102 0.76 7.48 -5.91
CA GLU A 102 2.10 7.99 -5.66
C GLU A 102 2.17 9.38 -5.02
N SER A 103 1.05 9.88 -4.48
CA SER A 103 0.94 11.24 -3.96
C SER A 103 1.77 11.49 -2.69
N ALA A 104 2.06 10.43 -1.93
CA ALA A 104 2.82 10.52 -0.69
C ALA A 104 3.44 9.17 -0.28
N VAL A 105 4.57 9.25 0.42
CA VAL A 105 5.18 8.15 1.18
C VAL A 105 4.34 7.88 2.44
N THR A 106 3.93 6.63 2.64
CA THR A 106 3.20 6.20 3.84
C THR A 106 4.16 5.69 4.90
N ARG A 107 5.20 4.93 4.51
CA ARG A 107 6.24 4.46 5.42
C ARG A 107 7.56 4.15 4.73
N ILE A 108 8.64 4.26 5.48
CA ILE A 108 9.99 3.85 5.06
C ILE A 108 10.48 2.78 6.04
N VAL A 109 10.87 1.63 5.50
CA VAL A 109 11.39 0.50 6.28
C VAL A 109 12.82 0.25 5.87
N VAL A 110 13.74 0.23 6.84
CA VAL A 110 15.14 -0.16 6.63
C VAL A 110 15.36 -1.54 7.24
N ALA A 111 16.03 -2.43 6.52
CA ALA A 111 16.36 -3.76 7.03
C ALA A 111 17.34 -3.68 8.22
N ALA A 112 17.10 -4.48 9.26
CA ALA A 112 18.06 -4.73 10.31
C ALA A 112 18.99 -5.86 9.85
N ASN A 113 20.16 -5.50 9.31
CA ASN A 113 21.22 -6.47 9.04
C ASN A 113 21.73 -7.09 10.34
#